data_AF-Z9JQM7-F1
#
_entry.id   AF-Z9JQM7-F1
#
_cell.length_a   1.000
_cell.length_b   1.000
_cell.length_c   1.000
_cell.angle_alpha   90.00
_cell.angle_beta   90.00
_cell.angle_gamma   90.00
#
_symmetry.space_group_name_H-M   'P 1'
#
loop_
_entity.id
_entity.type
_entity.pdbx_description
1 polymer ?
#
loop_
_entity_poly.entity_id
_entity_poly.type
_entity_poly.pdbx_seq_one_letter_code
_entity_poly.pdbx_strand_id
1 'polypeptide(L)'
;MRTVSIDGPDGATPTRHRLRLTARARIGSATIGCSGARIAEDGATAHAALDVVDPELGRRSVIVREGDRIEIASGAVLVLAVHPWDPPRPAGVDLAHVAWEGGPAA
;
A
#
# COMPACT_ATOMS: atom_id res chain seq x y z
N MET A 1 6.68 20.74 -6.64
CA MET A 1 5.65 19.74 -6.95
C MET A 1 6.30 18.71 -7.87
N ARG A 2 6.80 17.58 -7.32
CA ARG A 2 7.45 16.53 -8.11
C ARG A 2 6.37 15.55 -8.54
N THR A 3 6.10 15.48 -9.84
CA THR A 3 5.24 14.45 -10.42
C THR A 3 6.00 13.13 -10.30
N VAL A 4 5.54 12.24 -9.42
CA VAL A 4 6.05 10.87 -9.37
C VAL A 4 5.47 10.17 -10.59
N SER A 5 6.29 9.96 -11.62
CA SER A 5 5.91 9.11 -12.76
C SER A 5 5.80 7.69 -12.26
N ILE A 6 4.57 7.17 -12.26
CA ILE A 6 4.26 5.79 -11.88
C ILE A 6 4.39 4.97 -13.15
N ASP A 7 5.63 4.64 -13.55
CA ASP A 7 5.87 3.67 -14.61
C ASP A 7 5.57 2.27 -14.04
N GLY A 8 4.29 1.88 -14.10
CA GLY A 8 3.92 0.47 -14.06
C GLY A 8 4.43 -0.23 -15.33
N PRO A 9 4.74 -1.54 -15.29
CA PRO A 9 5.01 -2.27 -16.52
C PRO A 9 3.80 -2.13 -17.46
N ASP A 10 4.10 -1.72 -18.70
CA ASP A 10 3.21 -1.49 -19.85
C ASP A 10 1.69 -1.65 -19.61
N GLY A 11 0.97 -0.53 -19.57
CA GLY A 11 -0.47 -0.47 -19.88
C GLY A 11 -1.46 -0.92 -18.80
N ALA A 12 -1.02 -1.57 -17.71
CA ALA A 12 -1.93 -1.94 -16.62
C ALA A 12 -2.40 -0.69 -15.85
N THR A 13 -3.71 -0.41 -15.86
CA THR A 13 -4.27 0.72 -15.10
C THR A 13 -4.21 0.41 -13.60
N PRO A 14 -3.49 1.20 -12.78
CA PRO A 14 -3.38 0.94 -11.35
C PRO A 14 -4.74 1.11 -10.66
N THR A 15 -5.16 0.10 -9.89
CA THR A 15 -6.38 0.18 -9.08
C THR A 15 -6.06 0.88 -7.77
N ARG A 16 -6.77 1.99 -7.49
CA ARG A 16 -6.57 2.76 -6.25
C ARG A 16 -7.42 2.22 -5.11
N HIS A 17 -6.83 2.19 -3.92
CA HIS A 17 -7.48 1.75 -2.70
C HIS A 17 -7.18 2.75 -1.58
N ARG A 18 -8.18 3.03 -0.74
CA ARG A 18 -7.99 3.77 0.51
C ARG A 18 -8.26 2.85 1.68
N LEU A 19 -7.23 2.59 2.48
CA LEU A 19 -7.34 1.83 3.72
C LEU A 19 -7.35 2.77 4.91
N ARG A 20 -8.43 2.76 5.68
CA ARG A 20 -8.49 3.45 6.97
C ARG A 20 -7.76 2.63 8.04
N LEU A 21 -7.34 3.29 9.11
CA LEU A 21 -6.86 2.62 10.31
C LEU A 21 -7.87 1.55 10.76
N THR A 22 -7.35 0.39 11.16
CA THR A 22 -8.05 -0.87 11.49
C THR A 22 -8.84 -1.54 10.36
N ALA A 23 -8.96 -0.90 9.19
CA ALA A 23 -9.61 -1.50 8.03
C ALA A 23 -8.68 -2.51 7.33
N ARG A 24 -9.30 -3.46 6.64
CA ARG A 24 -8.65 -4.43 5.76
C ARG A 24 -9.35 -4.43 4.41
N ALA A 25 -8.59 -4.58 3.33
CA ALA A 25 -9.14 -4.79 2.00
C ALA A 25 -8.37 -5.88 1.27
N ARG A 26 -9.07 -6.56 0.37
CA ARG A 26 -8.44 -7.44 -0.61
C ARG A 26 -7.87 -6.58 -1.73
N ILE A 27 -6.58 -6.69 -1.99
CA ILE A 27 -5.84 -5.96 -3.01
C ILE A 27 -5.05 -7.00 -3.80
N GLY A 28 -5.48 -7.27 -5.04
CA GLY A 28 -5.00 -8.41 -5.81
C GLY A 28 -5.25 -9.74 -5.08
N SER A 29 -4.19 -10.55 -4.98
CA SER A 29 -4.12 -11.82 -4.25
C SER A 29 -4.10 -11.64 -2.73
N ALA A 30 -3.64 -10.48 -2.24
CA ALA A 30 -3.36 -10.27 -0.84
C ALA A 30 -4.53 -9.60 -0.08
N THR A 31 -4.59 -9.84 1.23
CA THR A 31 -5.38 -9.01 2.16
C THR A 31 -4.43 -8.06 2.87
N ILE A 32 -4.69 -6.76 2.77
CA ILE A 32 -3.86 -5.72 3.38
C ILE A 32 -4.69 -4.98 4.43
N GLY A 33 -4.16 -4.88 5.64
CA GLY A 33 -4.74 -4.12 6.75
C GLY A 33 -3.85 -2.97 7.18
N CYS A 34 -4.45 -1.84 7.55
CA CYS A 34 -3.72 -0.73 8.15
C CYS A 34 -3.84 -0.78 9.68
N SER A 35 -2.77 -1.15 10.38
CA SER A 35 -2.75 -1.27 11.84
C SER A 35 -2.22 -0.02 12.56
N GLY A 36 -1.59 0.91 11.84
CA GLY A 36 -1.14 2.19 12.39
C GLY A 36 -0.82 3.21 11.32
N ALA A 37 -0.95 4.50 11.62
CA ALA A 37 -0.39 5.61 10.84
C ALA A 37 0.04 6.74 11.78
N ARG A 38 1.29 7.18 11.69
CA ARG A 38 1.89 8.20 12.57
C ARG A 38 2.90 9.07 11.83
N ILE A 39 3.15 10.26 12.37
CA ILE A 39 4.32 11.06 12.01
C ILE A 39 5.51 10.54 12.85
N ALA A 40 6.68 10.42 12.25
CA ALA A 40 7.91 10.09 12.94
C ALA A 40 8.29 11.19 13.94
N GLU A 41 9.18 10.89 14.87
CA GLU A 41 9.62 11.85 15.90
C GLU A 41 10.33 13.09 15.32
N ASP A 42 10.81 12.99 14.07
CA ASP A 42 11.36 14.11 13.30
C ASP A 42 10.31 15.14 12.85
N GLY A 43 9.02 14.85 13.03
CA GLY A 43 7.91 15.73 12.67
C GLY A 43 7.67 15.90 11.16
N ALA A 44 8.48 15.28 10.31
CA ALA A 44 8.48 15.50 8.87
C ALA A 44 8.01 14.26 8.08
N THR A 45 8.17 13.06 8.63
CA THR A 45 7.96 11.83 7.87
C THR A 45 6.76 11.04 8.36
N ALA A 46 5.73 10.85 7.53
CA ALA A 46 4.57 10.02 7.84
C ALA A 46 4.83 8.54 7.49
N HIS A 47 4.55 7.64 8.44
CA HIS A 47 4.66 6.19 8.26
C HIS A 47 3.38 5.46 8.64
N ALA A 48 3.12 4.33 7.99
CA ALA A 48 2.04 3.42 8.34
C ALA A 48 2.55 2.01 8.62
N ALA A 49 1.88 1.31 9.52
CA ALA A 49 2.06 -0.12 9.71
C ALA A 49 0.97 -0.86 8.92
N LEU A 50 1.41 -1.74 8.01
CA LEU A 50 0.53 -2.57 7.20
C LEU A 50 0.73 -4.04 7.52
N ASP A 51 -0.36 -4.75 7.76
CA ASP A 51 -0.40 -6.20 7.85
C ASP A 51 -0.78 -6.76 6.48
N VAL A 52 0.12 -7.51 5.86
CA VAL A 52 -0.07 -8.10 4.54
C VAL A 52 -0.17 -9.61 4.72
N VAL A 53 -1.27 -10.18 4.25
CA VAL A 53 -1.49 -11.62 4.16
C VAL A 53 -1.62 -11.96 2.69
N ASP A 54 -0.55 -12.51 2.12
CA ASP A 54 -0.54 -13.02 0.77
C ASP A 54 -0.56 -14.57 0.80
N PRO A 55 -1.38 -15.23 -0.02
CA PRO A 55 -1.52 -16.69 -0.01
C PRO A 55 -0.24 -17.43 -0.41
N GLU A 56 0.64 -16.83 -1.22
CA GLU A 56 1.87 -17.47 -1.70
C GLU A 56 3.11 -16.99 -0.93
N LEU A 57 3.15 -15.70 -0.58
CA LEU A 57 4.28 -15.09 0.13
C LEU A 57 4.12 -15.11 1.66
N GLY A 58 2.97 -15.53 2.15
CA GLY A 58 2.66 -15.64 3.58
C GLY A 58 2.26 -14.33 4.25
N ARG A 59 2.27 -14.34 5.59
CA ARG A 59 1.90 -13.19 6.43
C ARG A 59 3.13 -12.41 6.88
N ARG A 60 3.07 -11.08 6.75
CA ARG A 60 4.10 -10.17 7.24
C ARG A 60 3.52 -8.82 7.65
N SER A 61 4.20 -8.14 8.55
CA SER A 61 3.89 -6.76 8.94
C SER A 61 5.03 -5.87 8.48
N VAL A 62 4.69 -4.79 7.77
CA VAL A 62 5.67 -3.87 7.17
C VAL A 62 5.38 -2.44 7.62
N ILE A 63 6.43 -1.66 7.84
CA ILE A 63 6.33 -0.22 8.03
C ILE A 63 6.61 0.44 6.69
N VAL A 64 5.71 1.31 6.25
CA VAL A 64 5.79 1.94 4.94
C VAL A 64 5.71 3.46 5.00
N ARG A 65 6.23 4.10 3.96
CA ARG A 65 6.22 5.53 3.67
C ARG A 65 5.62 5.79 2.29
N GLU A 66 5.28 7.04 2.01
CA GLU A 66 4.94 7.45 0.64
C GLU A 66 6.08 7.08 -0.33
N GLY A 67 5.71 6.45 -1.45
CA GLY A 67 6.64 5.95 -2.46
C GLY A 67 7.10 4.50 -2.25
N ASP A 68 6.83 3.89 -1.09
CA ASP A 68 7.21 2.50 -0.86
C ASP A 68 6.42 1.53 -1.73
N ARG A 69 7.06 0.39 -2.04
CA ARG A 69 6.52 -0.69 -2.85
C ARG A 69 6.50 -2.00 -2.07
N ILE A 70 5.36 -2.68 -2.09
CA ILE A 70 5.15 -3.99 -1.48
C ILE A 70 4.85 -5.00 -2.59
N GLU A 71 5.72 -5.99 -2.79
CA GLU A 71 5.47 -7.08 -3.73
C GLU A 71 4.43 -8.06 -3.19
N ILE A 72 3.43 -8.43 -3.99
CA ILE A 72 2.46 -9.48 -3.69
C ILE A 72 2.46 -10.50 -4.84
N ALA A 73 1.89 -11.68 -4.65
CA ALA A 73 1.96 -12.72 -5.68
C ALA A 73 1.37 -12.29 -7.04
N SER A 74 0.35 -11.43 -7.00
CA SER A 74 -0.36 -10.94 -8.18
C SER A 74 0.18 -9.63 -8.76
N GLY A 75 1.26 -9.07 -8.21
CA GLY A 75 1.71 -7.73 -8.60
C GLY A 75 2.44 -6.97 -7.52
N ALA A 76 2.27 -5.65 -7.52
CA ALA A 76 2.83 -4.77 -6.50
C ALA A 76 1.80 -3.79 -5.97
N VAL A 77 1.94 -3.44 -4.70
CA VAL A 77 1.17 -2.39 -4.04
C VAL A 77 2.10 -1.22 -3.74
N LEU A 78 1.79 -0.07 -4.33
CA LEU A 78 2.50 1.19 -4.14
C LEU A 78 1.78 2.03 -3.09
N VAL A 79 2.55 2.65 -2.20
CA VAL A 79 2.03 3.57 -1.19
C VAL A 79 2.02 4.97 -1.76
N LEU A 80 0.82 5.49 -2.04
CA LEU A 80 0.63 6.80 -2.67
C LEU A 80 0.68 7.94 -1.65
N ALA A 81 0.16 7.70 -0.46
CA ALA A 81 0.15 8.66 0.63
C ALA A 81 -0.09 7.96 1.95
N VAL A 82 0.53 8.46 3.01
CA VAL A 82 0.20 8.09 4.39
C VAL A 82 -0.50 9.26 5.04
N HIS A 83 -1.65 8.98 5.66
CA HIS A 83 -2.45 9.95 6.39
C HIS A 83 -2.36 9.61 7.89
N PRO A 84 -1.54 10.34 8.67
CA PRO A 84 -1.56 10.24 10.12
C PRO A 84 -2.92 10.64 10.69
N TRP A 85 -3.15 10.30 11.96
CA TRP A 85 -4.36 10.72 12.65
C TRP A 85 -4.33 12.25 12.87
N ASP A 86 -5.31 12.95 12.29
CA ASP A 86 -5.47 14.40 12.37
C ASP A 86 -6.96 14.73 12.55
N PRO A 87 -7.48 14.79 13.79
CA PRO A 87 -8.91 14.97 14.05
C PRO A 87 -9.52 16.16 13.27
N PRO A 88 -10.67 15.97 12.58
CA PRO A 88 -11.56 14.79 12.59
C PRO A 88 -11.22 13.74 11.51
N ARG A 89 -10.10 13.88 10.79
CA ARG A 89 -9.73 13.01 9.67
C ARG A 89 -9.12 11.71 10.19
N PRO A 90 -9.68 10.55 9.79
CA PRO A 90 -9.13 9.28 10.20
C PRO A 90 -7.79 8.98 9.54
N ALA A 91 -6.91 8.37 10.32
CA ALA A 91 -5.65 7.81 9.85
C ALA A 91 -5.88 6.75 8.77
N GLY A 92 -4.92 6.59 7.88
CA GLY A 92 -4.98 5.59 6.82
C GLY A 92 -3.87 5.72 5.80
N VAL A 93 -4.01 4.96 4.72
CA VAL A 93 -3.09 4.96 3.59
C VAL A 93 -3.87 4.93 2.28
N ASP A 94 -3.35 5.65 1.29
CA ASP A 94 -3.78 5.49 -0.10
C ASP A 94 -2.77 4.59 -0.80
N LEU A 95 -3.29 3.58 -1.49
CA LEU A 95 -2.53 2.54 -2.16
C LEU A 95 -2.91 2.45 -3.63
N ALA A 96 -1.96 2.08 -4.48
CA ALA A 96 -2.22 1.65 -5.85
C ALA A 96 -1.76 0.22 -6.04
N HIS A 97 -2.62 -0.62 -6.59
CA HIS A 97 -2.25 -1.96 -7.02
C HIS A 97 -1.94 -1.97 -8.51
N VAL A 98 -0.77 -2.50 -8.84
CA VAL A 98 -0.31 -2.74 -10.20
C VAL A 98 -0.19 -4.25 -10.37
N ALA A 99 -1.12 -4.84 -11.12
CA ALA A 99 -1.06 -6.27 -11.41
C ALA A 99 0.12 -6.59 -12.33
N TRP A 100 0.73 -7.77 -12.17
CA TRP A 100 1.63 -8.29 -13.19
C TRP A 100 0.79 -8.85 -14.35
N GLU A 101 1.03 -8.38 -15.55
CA GLU A 101 0.56 -9.05 -16.77
C GLU A 101 1.38 -10.33 -16.92
N GLY A 102 0.73 -11.49 -16.74
CA GLY A 102 1.35 -12.81 -16.81
C GLY A 102 1.43 -13.50 -15.45
N GLY A 103 0.32 -14.14 -15.06
CA GLY A 103 0.40 -15.21 -14.06
C GLY A 103 1.32 -16.35 -14.56
N PRO A 104 1.79 -17.26 -13.68
CA PRO A 104 2.57 -18.40 -14.12
C PRO A 104 1.82 -19.14 -15.24
N ALA A 105 2.52 -19.39 -16.35
CA ALA A 105 2.04 -20.31 -17.35
C ALA A 105 1.83 -21.68 -16.70
N ALA A 106 0.56 -22.09 -16.61
CA ALA A 106 0.04 -23.46 -16.42
C ALA A 106 0.60 -24.30 -15.26
#